data_AF-A0A358Y6T6-F1
#
_entry.id   AF-A0A358Y6T6-F1
#
_cell.length_a   1.000
_cell.length_b   1.000
_cell.length_c   1.000
_cell.angle_alpha   90.00
_cell.angle_beta   90.00
_cell.angle_gamma   90.00
#
_symmetry.space_group_name_H-M   'P 1'
#
loop_
_entity.id
_entity.type
_entity.pdbx_description
1 polymer ?
#
loop_
_entity_poly.entity_id
_entity_poly.type
_entity_poly.pdbx_seq_one_letter_code
_entity_poly.pdbx_strand_id
1 'polypeptide(L)'
;MSNLFRRLKYYGIGFGLGLIIVFFFFGNRGCNWGPESRVKTAIKDRVLIVNQANELELQKKGVSIDELRQLIEDSDIDFSASKKEEALKVYYFENEKFDFLVSLPYESYIAEISLLDADAQQFKTSSKGNGKILHFPKDQDLFYVPENSLLTCQMNEMGFKDNNALFEAIKTNGVIDFSSSNFTIRPKAEHLIRFKDKKNRNVAAKTIWIKEKIEVVSFTFDTIIPCK
;
A
#
# COMPACT_ATOMS: atom_id res chain seq x y z
N MET A 1 21.21 61.19 -3.08
CA MET A 1 21.05 59.73 -2.95
C MET A 1 20.11 59.25 -4.04
N SER A 2 20.53 58.23 -4.79
CA SER A 2 20.12 57.92 -6.16
C SER A 2 18.65 57.51 -6.32
N ASN A 3 18.05 57.91 -7.44
CA ASN A 3 16.67 57.58 -7.88
C ASN A 3 16.37 56.06 -7.84
N LEU A 4 17.43 55.24 -7.90
CA LEU A 4 17.41 53.79 -7.75
C LEU A 4 16.94 53.35 -6.35
N PHE A 5 17.40 54.03 -5.28
CA PHE A 5 17.05 53.69 -3.90
C PHE A 5 15.57 53.95 -3.61
N ARG A 6 15.03 55.03 -4.19
CA ARG A 6 13.60 55.35 -4.11
C ARG A 6 12.75 54.28 -4.79
N ARG A 7 13.14 53.83 -5.98
CA ARG A 7 12.47 52.74 -6.71
C ARG A 7 12.53 51.43 -5.93
N LEU A 8 13.69 51.08 -5.39
CA LEU A 8 13.87 49.87 -4.58
C LEU A 8 12.97 49.88 -3.34
N LYS A 9 12.79 51.03 -2.67
CA LYS A 9 11.88 51.15 -1.53
C LYS A 9 10.42 50.94 -1.92
N TYR A 10 9.95 51.55 -3.01
CA TYR A 10 8.57 51.37 -3.48
C TYR A 10 8.28 49.93 -3.93
N TYR A 11 9.19 49.33 -4.70
CA TYR A 11 9.05 47.92 -5.10
C TYR A 11 9.21 46.96 -3.92
N GLY A 12 10.08 47.27 -2.96
CA GLY A 12 10.29 46.47 -1.75
C GLY A 12 9.05 46.43 -0.85
N ILE A 13 8.29 47.52 -0.74
CA ILE A 13 7.02 47.54 0.00
C ILE A 13 5.99 46.64 -0.69
N GLY A 14 5.82 46.76 -2.01
CA GLY A 14 4.90 45.91 -2.76
C GLY A 14 5.30 44.44 -2.73
N PHE A 15 6.60 44.14 -2.85
CA PHE A 15 7.16 42.80 -2.74
C PHE A 15 6.97 42.22 -1.34
N GLY A 16 7.22 42.99 -0.29
CA GLY A 16 7.00 42.57 1.10
C GLY A 16 5.52 42.27 1.40
N LEU A 17 4.61 43.13 0.94
CA LEU A 17 3.16 42.88 1.00
C LEU A 17 2.78 41.60 0.23
N GLY A 18 3.37 41.40 -0.95
CA GLY A 18 3.20 40.17 -1.72
C GLY A 18 3.67 38.92 -0.97
N LEU A 19 4.84 38.97 -0.31
CA LEU A 19 5.35 37.86 0.51
C LEU A 19 4.45 37.56 1.70
N ILE A 20 3.89 38.56 2.36
CA ILE A 20 2.93 38.37 3.47
C ILE A 20 1.67 37.66 2.96
N ILE A 21 1.13 38.08 1.81
CA ILE A 21 -0.05 37.44 1.20
C ILE A 21 0.27 35.99 0.80
N VAL A 22 1.40 35.75 0.14
CA VAL A 22 1.84 34.40 -0.22
C VAL A 22 2.00 33.52 1.03
N PHE A 23 2.66 34.02 2.08
CA PHE A 23 2.82 33.28 3.32
C PHE A 23 1.48 33.02 4.02
N PHE A 24 0.50 33.92 3.92
CA PHE A 24 -0.83 33.68 4.49
C PHE A 24 -1.64 32.65 3.71
N PHE A 25 -1.59 32.69 2.37
CA PHE A 25 -2.34 31.76 1.51
C PHE A 25 -1.69 30.38 1.38
N PHE A 26 -0.36 30.30 1.44
CA PHE A 26 0.40 29.06 1.31
C PHE A 26 0.90 28.51 2.65
N GLY A 27 1.13 29.38 3.64
CA GLY A 27 1.30 29.05 5.07
C GLY A 27 2.01 27.75 5.39
N ASN A 28 1.46 27.04 6.37
CA ASN A 28 1.91 25.73 6.85
C ASN A 28 1.49 24.56 5.96
N ARG A 29 1.16 24.80 4.68
CA ARG A 29 1.06 23.69 3.73
C ARG A 29 2.49 23.20 3.54
N GLY A 30 2.89 22.23 4.38
CA GLY A 30 4.17 21.54 4.25
C GLY A 30 4.36 21.13 2.80
N CYS A 31 5.61 21.02 2.36
CA CYS A 31 5.97 20.61 1.01
C CYS A 31 5.58 19.13 0.74
N ASN A 32 4.29 18.81 0.86
CA ASN A 32 3.70 17.49 0.73
C ASN A 32 3.56 17.08 -0.75
N TRP A 33 4.09 17.88 -1.67
CA TRP A 33 4.11 17.60 -3.10
C TRP A 33 5.41 16.92 -3.55
N GLY A 34 6.44 16.91 -2.69
CA GLY A 34 7.76 16.38 -2.97
C GLY A 34 7.76 14.87 -3.29
N PRO A 35 8.82 14.34 -3.93
CA PRO A 35 8.91 12.95 -4.32
C PRO A 35 8.68 11.97 -3.16
N GLU A 36 9.21 12.30 -1.98
CA GLU A 36 9.08 11.49 -0.77
C GLU A 36 7.64 11.35 -0.29
N SER A 37 6.91 12.46 -0.16
CA SER A 37 5.49 12.45 0.18
C SER A 37 4.68 11.62 -0.81
N ARG A 38 4.97 11.71 -2.12
CA ARG A 38 4.29 10.89 -3.13
C ARG A 38 4.53 9.40 -2.94
N VAL A 39 5.74 9.00 -2.55
CA VAL A 39 6.06 7.59 -2.25
C VAL A 39 5.32 7.14 -0.99
N LYS A 40 5.36 7.92 0.09
CA LYS A 40 4.65 7.61 1.34
C LYS A 40 3.14 7.49 1.12
N THR A 41 2.53 8.41 0.36
CA THR A 41 1.12 8.31 -0.06
C THR A 41 0.86 7.05 -0.89
N ALA A 42 1.70 6.77 -1.89
CA ALA A 42 1.54 5.57 -2.71
C ALA A 42 1.64 4.27 -1.89
N ILE A 43 2.42 4.24 -0.80
CA ILE A 43 2.48 3.10 0.13
C ILE A 43 1.23 3.04 0.99
N LYS A 44 0.75 4.17 1.53
CA LYS A 44 -0.48 4.25 2.34
C LYS A 44 -1.74 3.82 1.60
N ASP A 45 -1.80 4.07 0.29
CA ASP A 45 -2.94 3.72 -0.56
C ASP A 45 -2.93 2.22 -0.95
N ARG A 46 -1.93 1.46 -0.49
CA ARG A 46 -1.77 0.04 -0.74
C ARG A 46 -1.96 -0.77 0.54
N VAL A 47 -2.22 -2.06 0.36
CA VAL A 47 -2.29 -3.05 1.44
C VAL A 47 -0.86 -3.31 1.94
N LEU A 48 -0.59 -2.97 3.19
CA LEU A 48 0.69 -3.22 3.82
C LEU A 48 0.78 -4.69 4.23
N ILE A 49 1.82 -5.36 3.76
CA ILE A 49 2.06 -6.77 4.05
C ILE A 49 3.51 -7.02 4.46
N VAL A 50 3.71 -8.12 5.18
CA VAL A 50 5.05 -8.65 5.50
C VAL A 50 5.07 -10.14 5.26
N ASN A 51 6.21 -10.67 4.84
CA ASN A 51 6.39 -12.12 4.84
C ASN A 51 6.57 -12.66 6.26
N GLN A 52 6.46 -13.97 6.41
CA GLN A 52 6.51 -14.63 7.72
C GLN A 52 7.83 -14.38 8.49
N ALA A 53 8.97 -14.27 7.80
CA ALA A 53 10.25 -14.02 8.45
C ALA A 53 10.33 -12.59 9.03
N ASN A 54 9.87 -11.61 8.26
CA ASN A 54 9.80 -10.21 8.67
C ASN A 54 8.71 -9.97 9.74
N GLU A 55 7.61 -10.72 9.73
CA GLU A 55 6.61 -10.69 10.81
C GLU A 55 7.24 -11.06 12.16
N LEU A 56 8.03 -12.13 12.20
CA LEU A 56 8.73 -12.53 13.42
C LEU A 56 9.74 -11.47 13.87
N GLU A 57 10.42 -10.81 12.94
CA GLU A 57 11.38 -9.75 13.26
C GLU A 57 10.70 -8.48 13.81
N LEU A 58 9.57 -8.08 13.24
CA LEU A 58 8.73 -7.00 13.78
C LEU A 58 8.25 -7.31 15.20
N GLN A 59 7.82 -8.56 15.44
CA GLN A 59 7.38 -9.00 16.78
C GLN A 59 8.52 -8.97 17.80
N LYS A 60 9.73 -9.41 17.43
CA LYS A 60 10.92 -9.33 18.30
C LYS A 60 11.29 -7.89 18.65
N LYS A 61 11.15 -6.97 17.68
CA LYS A 61 11.39 -5.53 17.89
C LYS A 61 10.24 -4.84 18.64
N GLY A 62 9.14 -5.56 18.91
CA GLY A 62 7.98 -5.04 19.65
C GLY A 62 7.20 -3.96 18.90
N VAL A 63 7.30 -3.91 17.57
CA VAL A 63 6.68 -2.87 16.75
C VAL A 63 5.23 -3.23 16.47
N SER A 64 4.31 -2.41 16.97
CA SER A 64 2.89 -2.50 16.64
C SER A 64 2.58 -2.00 15.23
N ILE A 65 1.38 -2.31 14.71
CA ILE A 65 0.95 -1.85 13.38
C ILE A 65 0.84 -0.32 13.33
N ASP A 66 0.34 0.31 14.40
CA ASP A 66 0.22 1.78 14.47
C ASP A 66 1.61 2.44 14.52
N GLU A 67 2.55 1.86 15.25
CA GLU A 67 3.94 2.31 15.25
C GLU A 67 4.60 2.13 13.89
N LEU A 68 4.33 1.02 13.18
CA LEU A 68 4.87 0.82 11.82
C LEU A 68 4.36 1.88 10.84
N ARG A 69 3.08 2.28 10.97
CA ARG A 69 2.53 3.37 10.17
C ARG A 69 3.20 4.70 10.48
N GLN A 70 3.43 4.99 11.76
CA GLN A 70 4.17 6.19 12.17
C GLN A 70 5.61 6.13 11.66
N LEU A 71 6.24 4.95 11.73
CA LEU A 71 7.58 4.73 11.20
C LEU A 71 7.67 5.09 9.72
N ILE A 72 6.73 4.64 8.88
CA ILE A 72 6.70 5.01 7.44
C ILE A 72 6.58 6.52 7.24
N GLU A 73 5.87 7.22 8.12
CA GLU A 73 5.71 8.68 8.05
C GLU A 73 6.95 9.44 8.47
N ASP A 74 7.58 9.00 9.55
CA ASP A 74 8.67 9.70 10.22
C ASP A 74 10.05 9.36 9.62
N SER A 75 10.13 8.31 8.79
CA SER A 75 11.37 7.88 8.13
C SER A 75 11.68 8.69 6.89
N ASP A 76 12.96 8.96 6.64
CA ASP A 76 13.42 9.55 5.38
C ASP A 76 13.59 8.48 4.30
N ILE A 77 13.50 8.85 3.02
CA ILE A 77 13.71 7.91 1.91
C ILE A 77 15.04 8.21 1.22
N ASP A 78 15.98 7.27 1.30
CA ASP A 78 17.20 7.33 0.51
C ASP A 78 16.91 6.89 -0.93
N PHE A 79 16.61 7.86 -1.79
CA PHE A 79 16.41 7.63 -3.22
C PHE A 79 17.66 7.12 -3.95
N SER A 80 18.86 7.30 -3.39
CA SER A 80 20.10 6.83 -4.00
C SER A 80 20.30 5.33 -3.79
N ALA A 81 20.01 4.81 -2.59
CA ALA A 81 19.96 3.38 -2.32
C ALA A 81 18.73 2.69 -2.96
N SER A 82 17.63 3.42 -3.18
CA SER A 82 16.37 2.88 -3.71
C SER A 82 16.42 2.38 -5.17
N LYS A 83 15.70 1.30 -5.44
CA LYS A 83 15.44 0.77 -6.78
C LYS A 83 14.17 1.39 -7.36
N LYS A 84 14.28 2.04 -8.52
CA LYS A 84 13.20 2.84 -9.13
C LYS A 84 12.71 2.29 -10.48
N GLU A 85 12.99 1.01 -10.75
CA GLU A 85 12.56 0.33 -11.97
C GLU A 85 11.03 0.29 -12.06
N GLU A 86 10.48 0.41 -13.27
CA GLU A 86 9.03 0.43 -13.45
C GLU A 86 8.38 -0.91 -13.03
N ALA A 87 9.02 -2.03 -13.36
CA ALA A 87 8.52 -3.37 -13.05
C ALA A 87 8.43 -3.66 -11.54
N LEU A 88 9.35 -3.08 -10.75
CA LEU A 88 9.41 -3.22 -9.31
C LEU A 88 10.16 -2.02 -8.72
N LYS A 89 9.48 -1.27 -7.86
CA LYS A 89 10.09 -0.19 -7.08
C LYS A 89 10.37 -0.70 -5.68
N VAL A 90 11.55 -0.42 -5.15
CA VAL A 90 11.95 -0.75 -3.78
C VAL A 90 12.59 0.49 -3.17
N TYR A 91 11.99 1.00 -2.11
CA TYR A 91 12.48 2.20 -1.44
C TYR A 91 13.17 1.84 -0.13
N TYR A 92 14.33 2.46 0.10
CA TYR A 92 15.08 2.37 1.34
C TYR A 92 14.60 3.45 2.29
N PHE A 93 14.08 3.04 3.44
CA PHE A 93 13.60 3.92 4.50
C PHE A 93 14.64 3.96 5.62
N GLU A 94 15.14 5.16 5.89
CA GLU A 94 16.06 5.46 7.00
C GLU A 94 15.28 5.92 8.21
N ASN A 95 15.50 5.28 9.36
CA ASN A 95 14.88 5.68 10.61
C ASN A 95 15.82 5.50 11.80
N GLU A 96 15.68 6.37 12.79
CA GLU A 96 16.43 6.26 14.05
C GLU A 96 16.24 4.91 14.77
N LYS A 97 15.07 4.27 14.64
CA LYS A 97 14.79 2.97 15.27
C LYS A 97 15.44 1.81 14.51
N PHE A 98 15.18 1.73 13.21
CA PHE A 98 15.75 0.75 12.30
C PHE A 98 15.39 1.10 10.86
N ASP A 99 16.30 0.77 9.96
CA ASP A 99 16.06 0.89 8.53
C ASP A 99 15.23 -0.29 8.02
N PHE A 100 14.49 -0.05 6.94
CA PHE A 100 13.68 -1.09 6.30
C PHE A 100 13.46 -0.76 4.81
N LEU A 101 13.08 -1.79 4.06
CA LEU A 101 12.72 -1.66 2.66
C LEU A 101 11.21 -1.74 2.50
N VAL A 102 10.67 -0.98 1.55
CA VAL A 102 9.28 -1.13 1.09
C VAL A 102 9.27 -1.38 -0.41
N SER A 103 8.71 -2.51 -0.82
CA SER A 103 8.57 -2.88 -2.23
C SER A 103 7.16 -2.67 -2.76
N LEU A 104 7.09 -2.14 -3.98
CA LEU A 104 5.87 -1.83 -4.70
C LEU A 104 5.97 -2.45 -6.11
N PRO A 105 5.42 -3.65 -6.31
CA PRO A 105 5.37 -4.26 -7.63
C PRO A 105 4.51 -3.44 -8.59
N TYR A 106 4.82 -3.51 -9.88
CA TYR A 106 4.03 -2.83 -10.92
C TYR A 106 2.57 -3.29 -10.92
N GLU A 107 1.63 -2.34 -11.03
CA GLU A 107 0.17 -2.59 -11.04
C GLU A 107 -0.32 -3.52 -9.91
N SER A 108 0.35 -3.44 -8.76
CA SER A 108 0.03 -4.21 -7.56
C SER A 108 -0.52 -3.32 -6.45
N TYR A 109 -1.58 -3.81 -5.80
CA TYR A 109 -2.19 -3.13 -4.65
C TYR A 109 -1.45 -3.41 -3.33
N ILE A 110 -0.41 -4.25 -3.32
CA ILE A 110 0.36 -4.55 -2.10
C ILE A 110 1.61 -3.69 -2.02
N ALA A 111 1.97 -3.31 -0.79
CA ALA A 111 3.28 -2.80 -0.43
C ALA A 111 3.89 -3.76 0.60
N GLU A 112 4.99 -4.43 0.23
CA GLU A 112 5.65 -5.39 1.11
C GLU A 112 6.79 -4.71 1.87
N ILE A 113 6.80 -4.88 3.19
CA ILE A 113 7.84 -4.36 4.08
C ILE A 113 8.85 -5.47 4.37
N SER A 114 10.15 -5.16 4.25
CA SER A 114 11.24 -6.05 4.64
C SER A 114 12.23 -5.38 5.57
N LEU A 115 12.56 -6.04 6.68
CA LEU A 115 13.52 -5.59 7.69
C LEU A 115 14.84 -6.37 7.63
N LEU A 116 14.84 -7.53 6.95
CA LEU A 116 16.00 -8.42 6.89
C LEU A 116 16.92 -8.12 5.70
N ASP A 117 16.41 -7.38 4.72
CA ASP A 117 17.12 -7.06 3.50
C ASP A 117 17.76 -5.67 3.59
N ALA A 118 19.05 -5.60 3.28
CA ALA A 118 19.81 -4.36 3.34
C ALA A 118 19.95 -3.66 1.97
N ASP A 119 19.75 -4.38 0.86
CA ASP A 119 19.99 -3.87 -0.50
C ASP A 119 18.72 -3.85 -1.34
N ALA A 120 18.20 -2.65 -1.60
CA ALA A 120 17.02 -2.43 -2.42
C ALA A 120 17.22 -2.82 -3.91
N GLN A 121 18.45 -2.83 -4.43
CA GLN A 121 18.73 -3.19 -5.82
C GLN A 121 18.56 -4.69 -6.08
N GLN A 122 18.97 -5.49 -5.09
CA GLN A 122 18.88 -6.96 -5.13
C GLN A 122 17.53 -7.49 -4.65
N PHE A 123 16.81 -6.70 -3.86
CA PHE A 123 15.52 -7.08 -3.33
C PHE A 123 14.52 -7.43 -4.45
N LYS A 124 13.78 -8.51 -4.21
CA LYS A 124 12.62 -8.93 -5.00
C LYS A 124 11.47 -9.18 -4.05
N THR A 125 10.27 -8.78 -4.45
CA THR A 125 9.04 -9.11 -3.72
C THR A 125 8.97 -10.61 -3.43
N SER A 126 8.51 -10.96 -2.24
CA SER A 126 8.39 -12.35 -1.81
C SER A 126 7.63 -13.19 -2.83
N SER A 127 8.19 -14.36 -3.15
CA SER A 127 7.65 -15.29 -4.15
C SER A 127 7.24 -16.64 -3.54
N LYS A 128 7.43 -16.82 -2.23
CA LYS A 128 7.16 -18.06 -1.52
C LYS A 128 6.54 -17.78 -0.17
N GLY A 129 5.70 -18.71 0.28
CA GLY A 129 5.04 -18.65 1.58
C GLY A 129 3.88 -17.67 1.60
N ASN A 130 3.48 -17.28 2.81
CA ASN A 130 2.35 -16.39 3.04
C ASN A 130 2.82 -15.01 3.50
N GLY A 131 2.13 -13.98 3.00
CA GLY A 131 2.21 -12.61 3.45
C GLY A 131 1.10 -12.31 4.46
N LYS A 132 1.51 -11.94 5.67
CA LYS A 132 0.61 -11.43 6.69
C LYS A 132 0.17 -10.03 6.28
N ILE A 133 -1.13 -9.80 6.23
CA ILE A 133 -1.69 -8.48 6.00
C ILE A 133 -1.67 -7.70 7.32
N LEU A 134 -0.99 -6.57 7.32
CA LEU A 134 -0.86 -5.70 8.50
C LEU A 134 -1.90 -4.59 8.47
N HIS A 135 -2.14 -4.01 7.31
CA HIS A 135 -3.02 -2.86 7.18
C HIS A 135 -3.66 -2.77 5.79
N PHE A 136 -4.94 -2.40 5.76
CA PHE A 136 -5.65 -2.03 4.53
C PHE A 136 -5.86 -0.51 4.50
N PRO A 137 -5.71 0.14 3.33
CA PRO A 137 -5.99 1.57 3.20
C PRO A 137 -7.39 1.92 3.69
N LYS A 138 -7.58 3.16 4.14
CA LYS A 138 -8.86 3.66 4.67
C LYS A 138 -9.86 3.90 3.53
N ASP A 139 -10.40 2.82 3.00
CA ASP A 139 -11.50 2.82 2.04
C ASP A 139 -12.49 1.70 2.41
N GLN A 140 -13.76 2.07 2.60
CA GLN A 140 -14.81 1.12 2.96
C GLN A 140 -15.19 0.21 1.78
N ASP A 141 -15.00 0.69 0.56
CA ASP A 141 -15.35 -0.02 -0.68
C ASP A 141 -14.11 -0.52 -1.42
N LEU A 142 -13.00 -0.73 -0.69
CA LEU A 142 -11.73 -1.18 -1.26
C LEU A 142 -11.89 -2.52 -1.98
N PHE A 143 -12.70 -3.42 -1.44
CA PHE A 143 -12.86 -4.78 -1.96
C PHE A 143 -14.18 -4.93 -2.71
N TYR A 144 -14.12 -5.46 -3.92
CA TYR A 144 -15.26 -5.51 -4.83
C TYR A 144 -15.38 -6.87 -5.51
N VAL A 145 -16.56 -7.49 -5.43
CA VAL A 145 -16.93 -8.64 -6.25
C VAL A 145 -17.78 -8.11 -7.41
N PRO A 146 -17.38 -8.32 -8.67
CA PRO A 146 -18.15 -7.86 -9.82
C PRO A 146 -19.48 -8.60 -9.92
N GLU A 147 -20.48 -7.94 -10.50
CA GLU A 147 -21.81 -8.51 -10.72
C GLU A 147 -21.72 -9.64 -11.75
N ASN A 148 -21.66 -10.87 -11.24
CA ASN A 148 -21.53 -12.10 -12.01
C ASN A 148 -22.30 -13.20 -11.30
N SER A 149 -23.16 -13.93 -12.01
CA SER A 149 -24.04 -14.96 -11.42
C SER A 149 -23.27 -16.01 -10.61
N LEU A 150 -22.11 -16.45 -11.13
CA LEU A 150 -21.25 -17.42 -10.47
C LEU A 150 -20.63 -16.84 -9.19
N LEU A 151 -20.01 -15.65 -9.26
CA LEU A 151 -19.34 -15.04 -8.12
C LEU A 151 -20.33 -14.64 -7.02
N THR A 152 -21.49 -14.10 -7.40
CA THR A 152 -22.54 -13.77 -6.44
C THR A 152 -23.10 -15.04 -5.77
N CYS A 153 -23.31 -16.12 -6.52
CA CYS A 153 -23.68 -17.41 -5.94
C CYS A 153 -22.63 -17.91 -4.95
N GLN A 154 -21.36 -17.90 -5.34
CA GLN A 154 -20.25 -18.34 -4.50
C GLN A 154 -20.15 -17.49 -3.21
N MET A 155 -20.32 -16.17 -3.32
CA MET A 155 -20.33 -15.25 -2.18
C MET A 155 -21.46 -15.56 -1.19
N ASN A 156 -22.67 -15.79 -1.71
CA ASN A 156 -23.82 -16.18 -0.90
C ASN A 156 -23.60 -17.54 -0.22
N GLU A 157 -23.02 -18.51 -0.93
CA GLU A 157 -22.72 -19.84 -0.40
C GLU A 157 -21.62 -19.83 0.67
N MET A 158 -20.71 -18.86 0.62
CA MET A 158 -19.76 -18.57 1.71
C MET A 158 -20.41 -17.90 2.93
N GLY A 159 -21.68 -17.48 2.82
CA GLY A 159 -22.43 -16.81 3.87
C GLY A 159 -22.21 -15.30 3.95
N PHE A 160 -21.66 -14.68 2.90
CA PHE A 160 -21.48 -13.23 2.81
C PHE A 160 -22.63 -12.63 2.01
N LYS A 161 -23.25 -11.58 2.56
CA LYS A 161 -24.41 -10.92 1.95
C LYS A 161 -24.01 -9.81 0.97
N ASP A 162 -22.84 -9.24 1.16
CA ASP A 162 -22.32 -8.10 0.43
C ASP A 162 -20.78 -8.08 0.47
N ASN A 163 -20.19 -7.18 -0.32
CA ASN A 163 -18.74 -6.99 -0.42
C ASN A 163 -18.12 -6.60 0.93
N ASN A 164 -18.82 -5.83 1.76
CA ASN A 164 -18.32 -5.38 3.05
C ASN A 164 -18.16 -6.55 4.02
N ALA A 165 -19.15 -7.44 4.11
CA ALA A 165 -19.11 -8.62 4.94
C ALA A 165 -17.97 -9.58 4.52
N LEU A 166 -17.73 -9.72 3.21
CA LEU A 166 -16.60 -10.47 2.70
C LEU A 166 -15.27 -9.79 3.06
N PHE A 167 -15.19 -8.46 2.89
CA PHE A 167 -14.00 -7.69 3.19
C PHE A 167 -13.62 -7.78 4.67
N GLU A 168 -14.59 -7.70 5.59
CA GLU A 168 -14.36 -7.86 7.03
C GLU A 168 -13.81 -9.25 7.38
N ALA A 169 -14.27 -10.31 6.69
CA ALA A 169 -13.70 -11.64 6.87
C ALA A 169 -12.24 -11.71 6.41
N ILE A 170 -11.93 -11.10 5.26
CA ILE A 170 -10.57 -10.99 4.74
C ILE A 170 -9.68 -10.15 5.68
N LYS A 171 -10.18 -9.06 6.26
CA LYS A 171 -9.44 -8.28 7.27
C LYS A 171 -9.11 -9.12 8.51
N THR A 172 -10.03 -9.99 8.91
CA THR A 172 -9.90 -10.78 10.14
C THR A 172 -8.95 -11.96 9.98
N ASN A 173 -9.04 -12.70 8.87
CA ASN A 173 -8.33 -13.98 8.71
C ASN A 173 -7.64 -14.17 7.35
N GLY A 174 -7.58 -13.14 6.52
CA GLY A 174 -6.95 -13.19 5.21
C GLY A 174 -5.43 -13.17 5.27
N VAL A 175 -4.81 -13.90 4.34
CA VAL A 175 -3.36 -13.87 4.06
C VAL A 175 -3.15 -13.82 2.56
N ILE A 176 -2.07 -13.17 2.12
CA ILE A 176 -1.63 -13.24 0.72
C ILE A 176 -0.81 -14.51 0.54
N ASP A 177 -1.13 -15.35 -0.44
CA ASP A 177 -0.27 -16.47 -0.83
C ASP A 177 0.67 -16.00 -1.94
N PHE A 178 1.94 -15.74 -1.58
CA PHE A 178 2.95 -15.30 -2.52
C PHE A 178 3.28 -16.36 -3.57
N SER A 179 3.18 -17.64 -3.20
CA SER A 179 3.54 -18.75 -4.08
C SER A 179 2.56 -18.89 -5.25
N SER A 180 1.30 -18.51 -5.01
CA SER A 180 0.23 -18.55 -6.01
C SER A 180 -0.08 -17.18 -6.62
N SER A 181 0.51 -16.10 -6.09
CA SER A 181 0.40 -14.76 -6.67
C SER A 181 1.39 -14.59 -7.81
N ASN A 182 1.06 -13.75 -8.78
CA ASN A 182 1.91 -13.46 -9.93
C ASN A 182 2.00 -11.95 -10.21
N PHE A 183 3.07 -11.34 -9.71
CA PHE A 183 3.37 -9.91 -9.89
C PHE A 183 3.96 -9.56 -11.28
N THR A 184 4.23 -10.58 -12.11
CA THR A 184 4.81 -10.38 -13.46
C THR A 184 3.76 -10.31 -14.56
N ILE A 185 2.52 -10.75 -14.29
CA ILE A 185 1.42 -10.65 -15.26
C ILE A 185 1.16 -9.18 -15.61
N ARG A 186 0.77 -8.96 -16.87
CA ARG A 186 0.40 -7.67 -17.44
C ARG A 186 -0.99 -7.79 -18.09
N PRO A 187 -1.82 -6.73 -18.07
CA PRO A 187 -1.50 -5.39 -17.57
C PRO A 187 -1.46 -5.29 -16.05
N LYS A 188 -2.16 -6.18 -15.32
CA LYS A 188 -2.32 -6.12 -13.86
C LYS A 188 -1.71 -7.33 -13.17
N ALA A 189 -1.06 -7.11 -12.04
CA ALA A 189 -0.59 -8.20 -11.19
C ALA A 189 -1.77 -9.00 -10.64
N GLU A 190 -1.62 -10.31 -10.54
CA GLU A 190 -2.60 -11.20 -9.92
C GLU A 190 -2.16 -11.55 -8.50
N HIS A 191 -3.09 -11.45 -7.56
CA HIS A 191 -2.87 -11.78 -6.16
C HIS A 191 -3.79 -12.93 -5.77
N LEU A 192 -3.32 -13.80 -4.88
CA LEU A 192 -4.16 -14.82 -4.28
C LEU A 192 -4.30 -14.52 -2.79
N ILE A 193 -5.52 -14.20 -2.35
CA ILE A 193 -5.86 -14.06 -0.93
C ILE A 193 -6.47 -15.37 -0.46
N ARG A 194 -5.88 -16.00 0.56
CA ARG A 194 -6.47 -17.14 1.27
C ARG A 194 -7.15 -16.66 2.54
N PHE A 195 -8.36 -17.12 2.78
CA PHE A 195 -9.15 -16.74 3.94
C PHE A 195 -10.14 -17.87 4.28
N LYS A 196 -10.80 -17.75 5.43
CA LYS A 196 -11.85 -18.70 5.84
C LYS A 196 -13.23 -18.07 5.72
N ASP A 197 -14.15 -18.79 5.11
CA ASP A 197 -15.54 -18.37 5.03
C ASP A 197 -16.30 -18.57 6.36
N LYS A 198 -17.58 -18.17 6.42
CA LYS A 198 -18.39 -18.34 7.64
C LYS A 198 -18.68 -19.80 8.01
N LYS A 199 -18.46 -20.74 7.08
CA LYS A 199 -18.57 -22.18 7.29
C LYS A 199 -17.20 -22.79 7.66
N ASN A 200 -16.18 -21.97 7.92
CA ASN A 200 -14.81 -22.38 8.26
C ASN A 200 -14.11 -23.21 7.16
N ARG A 201 -14.55 -23.08 5.90
CA ARG A 201 -13.87 -23.67 4.73
C ARG A 201 -12.73 -22.76 4.29
N ASN A 202 -11.65 -23.34 3.77
CA ASN A 202 -10.61 -22.53 3.13
C ASN A 202 -11.10 -22.08 1.75
N VAL A 203 -10.90 -20.80 1.49
CA VAL A 203 -11.23 -20.18 0.20
C VAL A 203 -10.01 -19.42 -0.27
N ALA A 204 -9.75 -19.46 -1.56
CA ALA A 204 -8.79 -18.59 -2.22
C ALA A 204 -9.52 -17.66 -3.18
N ALA A 205 -9.35 -16.36 -3.01
CA ALA A 205 -9.80 -15.35 -3.96
C ALA A 205 -8.61 -14.93 -4.81
N LYS A 206 -8.74 -15.08 -6.13
CA LYS A 206 -7.86 -14.41 -7.09
C LYS A 206 -8.34 -12.97 -7.24
N THR A 207 -7.44 -12.02 -7.08
CA THR A 207 -7.75 -10.58 -7.07
C THR A 207 -6.78 -9.78 -7.93
N ILE A 208 -7.24 -8.63 -8.40
CA ILE A 208 -6.47 -7.67 -9.22
C ILE A 208 -6.79 -6.23 -8.78
N TRP A 209 -5.90 -5.29 -9.07
CA TRP A 209 -6.11 -3.88 -8.73
C TRP A 209 -6.76 -3.09 -9.87
N ILE A 210 -8.00 -2.63 -9.73
CA ILE A 210 -8.76 -1.90 -10.75
C ILE A 210 -9.37 -0.63 -10.15
N LYS A 211 -9.09 0.54 -10.76
CA LYS A 211 -9.63 1.84 -10.33
C LYS A 211 -9.49 2.06 -8.82
N GLU A 212 -8.30 1.79 -8.31
CA GLU A 212 -7.94 1.89 -6.89
C GLU A 212 -8.63 0.86 -5.97
N LYS A 213 -9.43 -0.05 -6.51
CA LYS A 213 -10.12 -1.14 -5.79
C LYS A 213 -9.51 -2.50 -6.06
N ILE A 214 -9.64 -3.39 -5.09
CA ILE A 214 -9.29 -4.81 -5.18
C ILE A 214 -10.52 -5.54 -5.71
N GLU A 215 -10.45 -5.96 -6.98
CA GLU A 215 -11.53 -6.70 -7.63
C GLU A 215 -11.27 -8.20 -7.54
N VAL A 216 -12.29 -8.97 -7.20
CA VAL A 216 -12.25 -10.44 -7.24
C VAL A 216 -12.49 -10.94 -8.65
N VAL A 217 -11.53 -11.67 -9.17
CA VAL A 217 -11.63 -12.34 -10.48
C VAL A 217 -12.31 -13.70 -10.35
N SER A 218 -11.96 -14.47 -9.31
CA SER A 218 -12.50 -15.82 -9.11
C SER A 218 -12.29 -16.30 -7.69
N PHE A 219 -13.21 -17.14 -7.19
CA PHE A 219 -13.00 -17.93 -5.98
C PHE A 219 -12.63 -19.38 -6.32
N THR A 220 -11.71 -19.94 -5.54
CA THR A 220 -11.34 -21.35 -5.54
C THR A 220 -11.63 -21.94 -4.17
N PHE A 221 -12.20 -23.14 -4.16
CA PHE A 221 -12.65 -23.83 -2.96
C PHE A 221 -12.01 -25.21 -2.89
N ASP A 222 -11.71 -25.67 -1.68
CA ASP A 222 -11.25 -27.05 -1.45
C ASP A 222 -12.37 -28.07 -1.67
N THR A 223 -13.64 -27.62 -1.67
CA THR A 223 -14.82 -28.47 -1.83
C THR A 223 -15.69 -28.01 -3.01
N ILE A 224 -16.46 -28.94 -3.56
CA ILE A 224 -17.41 -28.65 -4.64
C ILE A 224 -18.54 -27.79 -4.08
N ILE A 225 -18.82 -26.68 -4.77
CA ILE A 225 -19.88 -25.75 -4.44
C ILE A 225 -20.99 -25.82 -5.49
N PRO A 226 -22.28 -25.80 -5.10
CA PRO A 226 -23.42 -25.89 -6.02
C PRO A 226 -23.70 -24.57 -6.76
N CYS A 227 -22.67 -23.93 -7.32
CA CYS A 227 -22.80 -22.75 -8.18
C CYS A 227 -22.39 -23.10 -9.62
N LYS A 228 -23.17 -22.63 -10.58
CA LYS A 228 -22.95 -22.85 -12.02
C LYS A 228 -22.86 -21.51 -12.74
#